data_AF-A0A947ZAK7-F1
#
_entry.id   AF-A0A947ZAK7-F1
#
_cell.length_a   1.000
_cell.length_b   1.000
_cell.length_c   1.000
_cell.angle_alpha   90.00
_cell.angle_beta   90.00
_cell.angle_gamma   90.00
#
_symmetry.space_group_name_H-M   'P 1'
#
loop_
_entity.id
_entity.type
_entity.pdbx_description
1 polymer ?
#
loop_
_entity_poly.entity_id
_entity_poly.type
_entity_poly.pdbx_seq_one_letter_code
_entity_poly.pdbx_strand_id
1 'polypeptide(L)'
;MRVIFGLMLVVIFGGCGSKCPQEKAAKSSGKAMTAPVKKVATVAPKVTAPSKDQFNEAGVAKMITELTPTGVCMNLDAARAEKMVALSVTCTQKPYPNKPGHVFMGPETVTPHQGKTPAFFGCFDWHSAVHGHFAMARILRLFPGISVKKQIEKIFDAHFSPESMKKELAFFSSKGQSGFERPYGWGWFFRLYYELSLLKHPRSAAWMRALTPLAELLAKRTISYLNRLSVPLRAGTHGNTAFSLNHIFDYASGMGNKVLLDVVTKKAREFYGSDRACPVAYEPSGEDFISPCLAEAALMSRVLPKEAFVKWFNTFLPKPWSEAFRTMRTPTPVKDLKDPRIGHLIGLSFQRAWAAARLARVLPADSPEAKLYAAIANRHCAEGFSQIDKSGYGGTHWLASFAIYLTTTR
;
A
#
# COMPACT_ATOMS: atom_id res chain seq x y z
N MET A 1 29.52 -38.34 -38.64
CA MET A 1 29.76 -37.02 -39.26
C MET A 1 29.65 -35.96 -38.17
N ARG A 2 30.77 -35.29 -37.88
CA ARG A 2 30.84 -34.03 -37.11
C ARG A 2 30.09 -32.93 -37.88
N VAL A 3 29.46 -31.98 -37.18
CA VAL A 3 29.79 -30.53 -37.22
C VAL A 3 29.18 -29.86 -35.97
N ILE A 4 30.06 -29.18 -35.23
CA ILE A 4 29.82 -28.19 -34.18
C ILE A 4 29.79 -26.81 -34.86
N PHE A 5 28.95 -25.86 -34.43
CA PHE A 5 29.37 -24.46 -34.23
C PHE A 5 28.34 -23.69 -33.39
N GLY A 6 28.78 -23.21 -32.22
CA GLY A 6 28.07 -22.25 -31.41
C GLY A 6 28.35 -20.82 -31.89
N LEU A 7 27.36 -19.94 -31.72
CA LEU A 7 27.55 -18.50 -31.88
C LEU A 7 27.66 -17.86 -30.49
N MET A 8 28.87 -17.47 -30.15
CA MET A 8 29.22 -16.70 -28.97
C MET A 8 29.39 -15.24 -29.44
N LEU A 9 28.44 -14.36 -29.12
CA LEU A 9 28.58 -12.93 -29.41
C LEU A 9 29.32 -12.26 -28.25
N VAL A 10 30.59 -11.95 -28.49
CA VAL A 10 31.45 -11.14 -27.63
C VAL A 10 31.08 -9.67 -27.81
N VAL A 11 30.68 -8.99 -26.72
CA VAL A 11 30.55 -7.53 -26.70
C VAL A 11 31.92 -6.94 -26.36
N ILE A 12 32.56 -6.31 -27.35
CA ILE A 12 33.80 -5.55 -27.19
C ILE A 12 33.45 -4.13 -26.71
N PHE A 13 34.03 -3.72 -25.59
CA PHE A 13 34.05 -2.32 -25.16
C PHE A 13 35.03 -1.52 -26.04
N GLY A 14 34.49 -0.66 -26.91
CA GLY A 14 35.25 0.30 -27.72
C GLY A 14 35.35 1.66 -27.02
N GLY A 15 36.59 2.11 -26.81
CA GLY A 15 36.96 3.29 -26.04
C GLY A 15 36.67 4.66 -26.65
N CYS A 16 36.96 5.66 -25.83
CA CYS A 16 36.81 7.09 -26.02
C CYS A 16 37.61 7.62 -27.24
N GLY A 17 37.00 8.50 -28.04
CA GLY A 17 37.64 9.17 -29.16
C GLY A 17 36.99 10.53 -29.44
N SER A 18 37.67 11.58 -29.01
CA SER A 18 37.41 13.01 -29.19
C SER A 18 36.99 13.43 -30.61
N LYS A 19 35.97 14.31 -30.72
CA LYS A 19 35.95 15.53 -31.57
C LYS A 19 34.59 16.26 -31.43
N CYS A 20 34.64 17.48 -30.89
CA CYS A 20 33.55 18.44 -30.87
C CYS A 20 33.75 19.41 -32.06
N PRO A 21 32.76 19.71 -32.93
CA PRO A 21 32.95 20.69 -33.99
C PRO A 21 32.68 22.11 -33.49
N GLN A 22 33.60 23.02 -33.83
CA GLN A 22 33.54 24.45 -33.54
C GLN A 22 32.46 25.16 -34.38
N GLU A 23 31.71 26.06 -33.73
CA GLU A 23 30.70 26.92 -34.32
C GLU A 23 31.37 28.22 -34.84
N LYS A 24 31.14 28.55 -36.11
CA LYS A 24 31.69 29.74 -36.78
C LYS A 24 30.90 30.99 -36.42
N ALA A 25 31.61 32.04 -36.04
CA ALA A 25 31.09 33.38 -35.83
C ALA A 25 30.63 34.04 -37.14
N ALA A 26 29.41 34.58 -37.15
CA ALA A 26 28.92 35.50 -38.17
C ALA A 26 28.64 36.87 -37.52
N LYS A 27 29.36 37.90 -38.00
CA LYS A 27 29.11 39.31 -37.70
C LYS A 27 27.89 39.78 -38.49
N SER A 28 26.98 40.53 -37.88
CA SER A 28 26.21 41.54 -38.59
C SER A 28 25.90 42.76 -37.71
N SER A 29 25.84 43.88 -38.40
CA SER A 29 25.83 45.29 -38.01
C SER A 29 24.64 45.75 -37.16
N GLY A 30 24.90 46.74 -36.30
CA GLY A 30 23.88 47.42 -35.50
C GLY A 30 22.90 48.27 -36.29
N LYS A 31 21.69 48.38 -35.73
CA LYS A 31 20.76 49.49 -35.91
C LYS A 31 20.04 49.72 -34.58
N ALA A 32 20.21 50.91 -34.02
CA ALA A 32 19.44 51.38 -32.88
C ALA A 32 17.99 51.66 -33.33
N MET A 33 17.00 51.09 -32.64
CA MET A 33 15.60 51.48 -32.73
C MET A 33 15.10 51.83 -31.33
N THR A 34 14.94 53.12 -31.09
CA THR A 34 14.23 53.67 -29.93
C THR A 34 12.72 53.51 -30.14
N ALA A 35 12.08 52.67 -29.32
CA ALA A 35 10.62 52.58 -29.24
C ALA A 35 10.09 53.40 -28.05
N PRO A 36 8.93 54.08 -28.16
CA PRO A 36 8.40 54.90 -27.09
C PRO A 36 7.76 54.05 -25.99
N VAL A 37 8.06 54.40 -24.73
CA VAL A 37 7.47 53.78 -23.54
C VAL A 37 6.00 54.20 -23.43
N LYS A 38 5.07 53.25 -23.65
CA LYS A 38 3.65 53.46 -23.35
C LYS A 38 3.43 53.42 -21.83
N LYS A 39 2.83 54.47 -21.28
CA LYS A 39 2.33 54.53 -19.90
C LYS A 39 1.36 53.37 -19.65
N VAL A 40 1.67 52.52 -18.67
CA VAL A 40 0.78 51.49 -18.16
C VAL A 40 -0.27 52.16 -17.29
N ALA A 41 -1.53 52.10 -17.71
CA ALA A 41 -2.65 52.50 -16.87
C ALA A 41 -2.80 51.52 -15.69
N THR A 42 -2.78 52.04 -14.47
CA THR A 42 -3.11 51.28 -13.25
C THR A 42 -4.58 50.92 -13.26
N VAL A 43 -4.88 49.66 -13.61
CA VAL A 43 -6.21 49.06 -13.40
C VAL A 43 -6.26 48.58 -11.96
N ALA A 44 -7.15 49.18 -11.15
CA ALA A 44 -7.45 48.68 -9.81
C ALA A 44 -7.90 47.20 -9.89
N PRO A 45 -7.45 46.33 -8.96
CA PRO A 45 -7.80 44.91 -9.05
C PRO A 45 -9.31 44.75 -8.90
N LYS A 46 -9.95 44.20 -9.94
CA LYS A 46 -11.29 43.62 -9.82
C LYS A 46 -11.24 42.60 -8.69
N VAL A 47 -12.14 42.72 -7.72
CA VAL A 47 -12.41 41.66 -6.74
C VAL A 47 -12.89 40.45 -7.53
N THR A 48 -11.97 39.53 -7.83
CA THR A 48 -12.29 38.26 -8.46
C THR A 48 -13.08 37.41 -7.47
N ALA A 49 -14.11 36.71 -7.97
CA ALA A 49 -14.81 35.69 -7.20
C ALA A 49 -13.80 34.78 -6.46
N PRO A 50 -14.10 34.33 -5.23
CA PRO A 50 -13.20 33.43 -4.50
C PRO A 50 -12.80 32.28 -5.40
N SER A 51 -11.49 31.99 -5.49
CA SER A 51 -11.01 30.87 -6.31
C SER A 51 -11.74 29.60 -5.86
N LYS A 52 -11.96 28.64 -6.78
CA LYS A 52 -12.60 27.35 -6.45
C LYS A 52 -11.86 26.57 -5.34
N ASP A 53 -10.68 27.04 -4.93
CA ASP A 53 -9.85 26.46 -3.90
C ASP A 53 -10.01 27.13 -2.52
N GLN A 54 -10.74 28.25 -2.43
CA GLN A 54 -11.06 28.90 -1.15
C GLN A 54 -12.19 28.15 -0.43
N PHE A 55 -12.11 28.10 0.90
CA PHE A 55 -13.12 27.44 1.71
C PHE A 55 -14.49 28.11 1.55
N ASN A 56 -15.51 27.31 1.27
CA ASN A 56 -16.91 27.72 1.20
C ASN A 56 -17.74 26.69 1.95
N GLU A 57 -18.33 27.08 3.09
CA GLU A 57 -19.06 26.17 3.97
C GLU A 57 -20.22 25.47 3.25
N ALA A 58 -21.06 26.20 2.51
CA ALA A 58 -22.16 25.62 1.76
C ALA A 58 -21.66 24.67 0.65
N GLY A 59 -20.55 25.03 0.00
CA GLY A 59 -19.89 24.19 -1.00
C GLY A 59 -19.36 22.89 -0.41
N VAL A 60 -18.70 22.94 0.74
CA VAL A 60 -18.20 21.76 1.45
C VAL A 60 -19.34 20.89 1.97
N ALA A 61 -20.39 21.48 2.53
CA ALA A 61 -21.58 20.75 2.97
C ALA A 61 -22.23 20.00 1.80
N LYS A 62 -22.35 20.64 0.64
CA LYS A 62 -22.83 19.99 -0.59
C LYS A 62 -21.93 18.83 -1.02
N MET A 63 -20.60 19.01 -1.03
CA MET A 63 -19.66 17.93 -1.37
C MET A 63 -19.76 16.74 -0.41
N ILE A 64 -19.93 16.99 0.89
CA ILE A 64 -20.12 15.93 1.90
C ILE A 64 -21.36 15.11 1.55
N THR A 65 -22.49 15.76 1.25
CA THR A 65 -23.73 15.10 0.85
C THR A 65 -23.55 14.27 -0.43
N GLU A 66 -22.89 14.81 -1.45
CA GLU A 66 -22.66 14.12 -2.73
C GLU A 66 -21.72 12.90 -2.61
N LEU A 67 -20.74 12.97 -1.72
CA LEU A 67 -19.78 11.89 -1.50
C LEU A 67 -20.32 10.81 -0.56
N THR A 68 -21.26 11.14 0.32
CA THR A 68 -21.78 10.19 1.30
C THR A 68 -22.79 9.26 0.62
N PRO A 69 -22.47 7.96 0.43
CA PRO A 69 -23.37 7.01 -0.20
C PRO A 69 -24.59 6.74 0.68
N THR A 70 -25.68 6.29 0.06
CA THR A 70 -26.83 5.73 0.78
C THR A 70 -26.45 4.36 1.36
N GLY A 71 -26.26 4.29 2.68
CA GLY A 71 -25.96 3.05 3.42
C GLY A 71 -24.62 3.05 4.18
N VAL A 72 -24.44 2.09 5.08
CA VAL A 72 -23.26 1.99 5.95
C VAL A 72 -22.25 1.02 5.35
N CYS A 73 -21.24 1.56 4.67
CA CYS A 73 -20.17 0.74 4.09
C CYS A 73 -19.13 0.26 5.11
N MET A 74 -18.86 1.09 6.11
CA MET A 74 -17.79 0.88 7.09
C MET A 74 -18.11 -0.16 8.17
N ASN A 75 -19.29 -0.80 8.12
CA ASN A 75 -19.65 -1.86 9.04
C ASN A 75 -19.54 -3.23 8.37
N LEU A 76 -18.99 -4.20 9.10
CA LEU A 76 -18.88 -5.59 8.69
C LEU A 76 -19.86 -6.42 9.52
N ASP A 77 -20.89 -6.98 8.87
CA ASP A 77 -21.78 -7.96 9.49
C ASP A 77 -21.29 -9.40 9.27
N ALA A 78 -21.94 -10.37 9.92
CA ALA A 78 -21.54 -11.78 9.85
C ALA A 78 -21.67 -12.36 8.42
N ALA A 79 -22.72 -12.00 7.67
CA ALA A 79 -22.94 -12.51 6.32
C ALA A 79 -21.85 -12.02 5.34
N ARG A 80 -21.49 -10.73 5.43
CA ARG A 80 -20.38 -10.16 4.66
C ARG A 80 -19.04 -10.73 5.11
N ALA A 81 -18.83 -10.93 6.41
CA ALA A 81 -17.62 -11.58 6.93
C ALA A 81 -17.45 -12.99 6.35
N GLU A 82 -18.51 -13.80 6.32
CA GLU A 82 -18.52 -15.14 5.71
C GLU A 82 -18.15 -15.10 4.22
N LYS A 83 -18.80 -14.22 3.46
CA LYS A 83 -18.50 -14.07 2.03
C LYS A 83 -17.03 -13.69 1.79
N MET A 84 -16.50 -12.73 2.55
CA MET A 84 -15.12 -12.27 2.39
C MET A 84 -14.10 -13.35 2.76
N VAL A 85 -14.31 -14.07 3.86
CA VAL A 85 -13.35 -15.09 4.32
C VAL A 85 -13.39 -16.35 3.45
N ALA A 86 -14.52 -16.67 2.82
CA ALA A 86 -14.65 -17.79 1.89
C ALA A 86 -13.66 -17.69 0.73
N LEU A 87 -13.38 -16.46 0.24
CA LEU A 87 -12.38 -16.21 -0.80
C LEU A 87 -10.97 -16.61 -0.34
N SER A 88 -10.62 -16.22 0.90
CA SER A 88 -9.32 -16.53 1.51
C SER A 88 -9.15 -18.03 1.77
N VAL A 89 -10.16 -18.67 2.38
CA VAL A 89 -10.18 -20.11 2.64
C VAL A 89 -9.98 -20.90 1.35
N THR A 90 -10.67 -20.49 0.27
CA THR A 90 -10.64 -21.19 -1.01
C THR A 90 -9.27 -21.11 -1.69
N CYS A 91 -8.54 -19.98 -1.60
CA CYS A 91 -7.23 -19.91 -2.24
C CYS A 91 -6.17 -20.66 -1.43
N THR A 92 -6.12 -20.55 -0.10
CA THR A 92 -4.96 -21.02 0.70
C THR A 92 -4.50 -22.48 0.54
N GLN A 93 -5.27 -23.34 -0.13
CA GLN A 93 -4.88 -24.73 -0.44
C GLN A 93 -4.63 -25.04 -1.94
N LYS A 94 -4.62 -24.03 -2.81
CA LYS A 94 -4.49 -24.21 -4.27
C LYS A 94 -3.05 -24.02 -4.75
N PRO A 95 -2.33 -25.06 -5.18
CA PRO A 95 -0.94 -24.88 -5.61
C PRO A 95 -0.79 -24.04 -6.88
N TYR A 96 -1.83 -23.89 -7.72
CA TYR A 96 -1.75 -23.18 -9.00
C TYR A 96 -3.03 -22.39 -9.34
N PRO A 97 -2.93 -21.34 -10.18
CA PRO A 97 -1.69 -20.73 -10.67
C PRO A 97 -0.96 -19.96 -9.56
N ASN A 98 0.38 -19.86 -9.65
CA ASN A 98 1.20 -19.08 -8.73
C ASN A 98 2.29 -18.26 -9.44
N LYS A 99 2.76 -17.18 -8.80
CA LYS A 99 3.84 -16.28 -9.20
C LYS A 99 4.73 -16.01 -7.98
N PRO A 100 5.61 -16.94 -7.61
CA PRO A 100 6.19 -16.99 -6.28
C PRO A 100 7.32 -15.99 -6.06
N GLY A 101 7.79 -15.26 -7.09
CA GLY A 101 8.78 -14.17 -6.94
C GLY A 101 10.15 -14.59 -6.42
N HIS A 102 10.49 -15.88 -6.47
CA HIS A 102 11.75 -16.42 -5.96
C HIS A 102 12.94 -16.04 -6.85
N VAL A 103 14.09 -15.79 -6.23
CA VAL A 103 15.38 -15.74 -6.93
C VAL A 103 15.93 -17.16 -7.04
N PHE A 104 16.28 -17.61 -8.24
CA PHE A 104 16.95 -18.91 -8.43
C PHE A 104 18.46 -18.71 -8.40
N MET A 105 19.16 -19.42 -7.50
CA MET A 105 20.63 -19.36 -7.40
C MET A 105 21.32 -20.30 -8.39
N GLY A 106 20.58 -21.29 -8.87
CA GLY A 106 21.02 -22.36 -9.77
C GLY A 106 19.88 -23.37 -10.01
N PRO A 107 20.07 -24.34 -10.91
CA PRO A 107 19.05 -25.34 -11.26
C PRO A 107 18.50 -26.11 -10.05
N GLU A 108 19.32 -26.34 -9.03
CA GLU A 108 18.96 -27.01 -7.77
C GLU A 108 17.91 -26.25 -6.95
N THR A 109 17.79 -24.94 -7.17
CA THR A 109 16.79 -24.10 -6.49
C THR A 109 15.45 -24.05 -7.21
N VAL A 110 15.31 -24.70 -8.38
CA VAL A 110 14.07 -24.73 -9.16
C VAL A 110 13.12 -25.81 -8.63
N THR A 111 12.61 -25.60 -7.41
CA THR A 111 11.61 -26.48 -6.78
C THR A 111 10.23 -25.80 -6.66
N PRO A 112 9.13 -26.57 -6.56
CA PRO A 112 7.78 -26.02 -6.42
C PRO A 112 7.62 -25.09 -5.20
N HIS A 113 6.79 -24.05 -5.34
CA HIS A 113 6.58 -23.03 -4.32
C HIS A 113 6.13 -23.63 -2.96
N GLN A 114 5.19 -24.58 -2.98
CA GLN A 114 4.70 -25.27 -1.79
C GLN A 114 5.79 -26.04 -1.01
N GLY A 115 6.88 -26.43 -1.68
CA GLY A 115 8.01 -27.08 -1.00
C GLY A 115 8.91 -26.11 -0.24
N LYS A 116 8.97 -24.84 -0.70
CA LYS A 116 9.81 -23.77 -0.13
C LYS A 116 9.11 -23.02 0.99
N THR A 117 7.87 -22.61 0.72
CA THR A 117 7.07 -21.78 1.64
C THR A 117 5.70 -22.45 1.88
N PRO A 118 5.68 -23.58 2.61
CA PRO A 118 4.49 -24.42 2.77
C PRO A 118 3.38 -23.81 3.63
N ALA A 119 3.67 -22.76 4.42
CA ALA A 119 2.64 -22.07 5.19
C ALA A 119 1.85 -21.09 4.31
N PHE A 120 2.48 -20.57 3.26
CA PHE A 120 1.96 -19.48 2.44
C PHE A 120 2.05 -19.77 0.93
N PHE A 121 1.58 -20.94 0.47
CA PHE A 121 1.71 -21.34 -0.94
C PHE A 121 0.43 -21.29 -1.80
N GLY A 122 -0.76 -21.37 -1.19
CA GLY A 122 -1.98 -21.70 -1.94
C GLY A 122 -2.63 -20.54 -2.71
N CYS A 123 -2.24 -19.30 -2.46
CA CYS A 123 -2.78 -18.18 -3.23
C CYS A 123 -1.81 -17.82 -4.37
N PHE A 124 -2.12 -16.77 -5.14
CA PHE A 124 -1.34 -16.44 -6.33
C PHE A 124 0.16 -16.21 -6.04
N ASP A 125 0.50 -15.66 -4.87
CA ASP A 125 1.87 -15.56 -4.38
C ASP A 125 1.90 -15.60 -2.84
N TRP A 126 3.11 -15.48 -2.27
CA TRP A 126 3.33 -15.63 -0.84
C TRP A 126 2.56 -14.59 -0.03
N HIS A 127 2.65 -13.29 -0.38
CA HIS A 127 1.93 -12.26 0.37
C HIS A 127 0.41 -12.36 0.16
N SER A 128 -0.06 -12.80 -1.02
CA SER A 128 -1.47 -13.15 -1.24
C SER A 128 -1.97 -14.20 -0.27
N ALA A 129 -1.16 -15.22 0.00
CA ALA A 129 -1.51 -16.19 1.03
C ALA A 129 -1.54 -15.53 2.41
N VAL A 130 -0.55 -14.68 2.76
CA VAL A 130 -0.56 -13.93 4.02
C VAL A 130 -1.80 -13.04 4.18
N HIS A 131 -2.26 -12.38 3.11
CA HIS A 131 -3.51 -11.62 3.10
C HIS A 131 -4.70 -12.49 3.52
N GLY A 132 -4.82 -13.69 2.94
CA GLY A 132 -5.88 -14.64 3.27
C GLY A 132 -5.80 -15.11 4.71
N HIS A 133 -4.61 -15.37 5.23
CA HIS A 133 -4.41 -15.75 6.63
C HIS A 133 -4.78 -14.61 7.58
N PHE A 134 -4.41 -13.36 7.26
CA PHE A 134 -4.83 -12.20 8.05
C PHE A 134 -6.36 -12.08 8.07
N ALA A 135 -7.01 -12.18 6.90
CA ALA A 135 -8.46 -12.12 6.80
C ALA A 135 -9.11 -13.20 7.70
N MET A 136 -8.65 -14.45 7.61
CA MET A 136 -9.13 -15.54 8.47
C MET A 136 -8.92 -15.26 9.96
N ALA A 137 -7.74 -14.77 10.38
CA ALA A 137 -7.46 -14.45 11.78
C ALA A 137 -8.35 -13.31 12.31
N ARG A 138 -8.51 -12.25 11.50
CA ARG A 138 -9.34 -11.09 11.84
C ARG A 138 -10.80 -11.47 12.01
N ILE A 139 -11.33 -12.27 11.07
CA ILE A 139 -12.71 -12.73 11.11
C ILE A 139 -12.93 -13.69 12.27
N LEU A 140 -12.02 -14.63 12.53
CA LEU A 140 -12.12 -15.54 13.67
C LEU A 140 -12.15 -14.77 15.01
N ARG A 141 -11.42 -13.66 15.13
CA ARG A 141 -11.44 -12.81 16.33
C ARG A 141 -12.74 -12.04 16.49
N LEU A 142 -13.29 -11.50 15.40
CA LEU A 142 -14.47 -10.62 15.44
C LEU A 142 -15.80 -11.39 15.41
N PHE A 143 -15.81 -12.58 14.80
CA PHE A 143 -16.97 -13.44 14.62
C PHE A 143 -16.64 -14.86 15.13
N PRO A 144 -16.54 -15.06 16.46
CA PRO A 144 -16.10 -16.34 17.04
C PRO A 144 -17.06 -17.52 16.77
N GLY A 145 -18.29 -17.24 16.33
CA GLY A 145 -19.31 -18.21 15.93
C GLY A 145 -19.48 -18.38 14.41
N ILE A 146 -18.55 -17.87 13.59
CA ILE A 146 -18.64 -17.98 12.14
C ILE A 146 -18.65 -19.44 11.67
N SER A 147 -19.48 -19.76 10.67
CA SER A 147 -19.68 -21.14 10.18
C SER A 147 -18.39 -21.83 9.73
N VAL A 148 -17.47 -21.09 9.10
CA VAL A 148 -16.20 -21.62 8.58
C VAL A 148 -15.09 -21.75 9.63
N LYS A 149 -15.36 -21.52 10.92
CA LYS A 149 -14.37 -21.55 12.01
C LYS A 149 -13.51 -22.82 12.00
N LYS A 150 -14.13 -24.00 11.89
CA LYS A 150 -13.42 -25.28 11.91
C LYS A 150 -12.49 -25.46 10.71
N GLN A 151 -12.86 -24.91 9.56
CA GLN A 151 -12.02 -24.93 8.37
C GLN A 151 -10.80 -24.02 8.55
N ILE A 152 -10.99 -22.82 9.13
CA ILE A 152 -9.90 -21.90 9.46
C ILE A 152 -8.92 -22.54 10.45
N GLU A 153 -9.44 -23.17 11.52
CA GLU A 153 -8.62 -23.88 12.51
C GLU A 153 -7.75 -24.95 11.83
N LYS A 154 -8.33 -25.77 10.94
CA LYS A 154 -7.61 -26.80 10.19
C LYS A 154 -6.51 -26.22 9.29
N ILE A 155 -6.79 -25.11 8.60
CA ILE A 155 -5.81 -24.43 7.75
C ILE A 155 -4.64 -23.92 8.60
N PHE A 156 -4.92 -23.21 9.70
CA PHE A 156 -3.88 -22.70 10.59
C PHE A 156 -3.07 -23.81 11.25
N ASP A 157 -3.70 -24.91 11.66
CA ASP A 157 -2.98 -26.06 12.23
C ASP A 157 -2.02 -26.70 11.23
N ALA A 158 -2.38 -26.76 9.94
CA ALA A 158 -1.51 -27.30 8.90
C ALA A 158 -0.39 -26.32 8.49
N HIS A 159 -0.74 -25.05 8.29
CA HIS A 159 0.19 -24.04 7.76
C HIS A 159 1.11 -23.49 8.84
N PHE A 160 0.61 -23.32 10.07
CA PHE A 160 1.38 -22.86 11.22
C PHE A 160 1.87 -24.02 12.10
N SER A 161 2.07 -25.20 11.49
CA SER A 161 2.79 -26.28 12.15
C SER A 161 4.27 -25.88 12.33
N PRO A 162 4.96 -26.39 13.37
CA PRO A 162 6.39 -26.17 13.54
C PRO A 162 7.20 -26.56 12.30
N GLU A 163 6.82 -27.64 11.61
CA GLU A 163 7.50 -28.15 10.43
C GLU A 163 7.35 -27.21 9.23
N SER A 164 6.13 -26.71 8.97
CA SER A 164 5.86 -25.77 7.89
C SER A 164 6.59 -24.45 8.12
N MET A 165 6.50 -23.89 9.32
CA MET A 165 7.17 -22.62 9.64
C MET A 165 8.70 -22.73 9.71
N LYS A 166 9.25 -23.90 10.07
CA LYS A 166 10.69 -24.15 9.97
C LYS A 166 11.18 -24.10 8.52
N LYS A 167 10.39 -24.61 7.57
CA LYS A 167 10.69 -24.52 6.13
C LYS A 167 10.60 -23.08 5.62
N GLU A 168 9.58 -22.32 6.02
CA GLU A 168 9.49 -20.88 5.74
C GLU A 168 10.75 -20.16 6.22
N LEU A 169 11.14 -20.36 7.48
CA LEU A 169 12.34 -19.73 8.04
C LEU A 169 13.62 -20.12 7.29
N ALA A 170 13.76 -21.41 6.93
CA ALA A 170 14.89 -21.90 6.16
C ALA A 170 14.95 -21.26 4.77
N PHE A 171 13.80 -21.14 4.09
CA PHE A 171 13.72 -20.48 2.79
C PHE A 171 14.10 -19.00 2.90
N PHE A 172 13.53 -18.24 3.84
CA PHE A 172 13.88 -16.84 4.04
C PHE A 172 15.36 -16.68 4.39
N SER A 173 15.97 -17.64 5.10
CA SER A 173 17.38 -17.63 5.49
C SER A 173 18.33 -18.07 4.37
N SER A 174 17.82 -18.63 3.27
CA SER A 174 18.63 -19.12 2.17
C SER A 174 19.24 -17.99 1.32
N LYS A 175 20.33 -18.33 0.60
CA LYS A 175 21.06 -17.40 -0.26
C LYS A 175 20.12 -16.82 -1.33
N GLY A 176 20.21 -15.52 -1.56
CA GLY A 176 19.38 -14.81 -2.55
C GLY A 176 17.99 -14.39 -2.06
N GLN A 177 17.48 -14.92 -0.94
CA GLN A 177 16.11 -14.64 -0.48
C GLN A 177 16.01 -13.54 0.58
N SER A 178 17.12 -12.86 0.91
CA SER A 178 17.14 -11.85 1.98
C SER A 178 16.18 -10.67 1.75
N GLY A 179 15.90 -10.35 0.48
CA GLY A 179 14.97 -9.30 0.06
C GLY A 179 13.61 -9.81 -0.41
N PHE A 180 13.35 -11.12 -0.34
CA PHE A 180 12.07 -11.70 -0.75
C PHE A 180 10.92 -11.03 0.01
N GLU A 181 9.87 -10.63 -0.71
CA GLU A 181 8.64 -9.99 -0.18
C GLU A 181 8.84 -8.63 0.52
N ARG A 182 10.00 -8.00 0.34
CA ARG A 182 10.30 -6.69 0.93
C ARG A 182 9.70 -5.53 0.12
N PRO A 183 9.12 -4.49 0.77
CA PRO A 183 8.69 -4.43 2.16
C PRO A 183 7.24 -4.89 2.36
N TYR A 184 6.51 -5.16 1.27
CA TYR A 184 5.06 -5.39 1.28
C TYR A 184 4.62 -6.62 2.06
N GLY A 185 5.09 -7.80 1.66
CA GLY A 185 4.73 -9.04 2.32
C GLY A 185 5.21 -9.07 3.78
N TRP A 186 6.33 -8.42 4.11
CA TRP A 186 6.75 -8.26 5.50
C TRP A 186 5.72 -7.48 6.32
N GLY A 187 5.22 -6.36 5.79
CA GLY A 187 4.17 -5.56 6.44
C GLY A 187 2.91 -6.38 6.71
N TRP A 188 2.42 -7.13 5.72
CA TRP A 188 1.26 -8.00 5.89
C TRP A 188 1.50 -9.16 6.84
N PHE A 189 2.71 -9.73 6.86
CA PHE A 189 3.08 -10.78 7.83
C PHE A 189 3.04 -10.26 9.26
N PHE A 190 3.58 -9.07 9.51
CA PHE A 190 3.49 -8.42 10.83
C PHE A 190 2.05 -8.11 11.22
N ARG A 191 1.21 -7.71 10.27
CA ARG A 191 -0.22 -7.51 10.49
C ARG A 191 -0.93 -8.81 10.88
N LEU A 192 -0.65 -9.92 10.19
CA LEU A 192 -1.15 -11.26 10.54
C LEU A 192 -0.71 -11.66 11.95
N TYR A 193 0.59 -11.54 12.24
CA TYR A 193 1.14 -11.90 13.54
C TYR A 193 0.48 -11.10 14.67
N TYR A 194 0.35 -9.79 14.50
CA TYR A 194 -0.33 -8.94 15.48
C TYR A 194 -1.82 -9.30 15.61
N GLU A 195 -2.49 -9.68 14.53
CA GLU A 195 -3.89 -10.11 14.62
C GLU A 195 -4.04 -11.39 15.45
N LEU A 196 -3.16 -12.37 15.24
CA LEU A 196 -3.14 -13.61 16.02
C LEU A 196 -2.84 -13.34 17.50
N SER A 197 -2.00 -12.35 17.84
CA SER A 197 -1.72 -12.00 19.23
C SER A 197 -2.95 -11.46 19.96
N LEU A 198 -3.88 -10.82 19.24
CA LEU A 198 -5.15 -10.31 19.79
C LEU A 198 -6.25 -11.39 19.84
N LEU A 199 -6.05 -12.52 19.17
CA LEU A 199 -7.04 -13.58 19.06
C LEU A 199 -7.11 -14.40 20.35
N LYS A 200 -8.22 -14.25 21.09
CA LYS A 200 -8.56 -15.06 22.26
C LYS A 200 -9.07 -16.45 21.84
N HIS A 201 -8.14 -17.32 21.43
CA HIS A 201 -8.45 -18.67 20.96
C HIS A 201 -7.47 -19.70 21.57
N PRO A 202 -7.94 -20.90 22.01
CA PRO A 202 -7.07 -21.90 22.66
C PRO A 202 -5.84 -22.31 21.84
N ARG A 203 -5.96 -22.30 20.50
CA ARG A 203 -4.87 -22.64 19.57
C ARG A 203 -3.94 -21.47 19.27
N SER A 204 -4.34 -20.22 19.55
CA SER A 204 -3.60 -19.02 19.12
C SER A 204 -2.15 -19.01 19.62
N ALA A 205 -1.93 -19.40 20.89
CA ALA A 205 -0.59 -19.47 21.45
C ALA A 205 0.33 -20.45 20.71
N ALA A 206 -0.20 -21.58 20.20
CA ALA A 206 0.57 -22.54 19.43
C ALA A 206 0.95 -21.99 18.05
N TRP A 207 -0.01 -21.40 17.33
CA TRP A 207 0.24 -20.75 16.05
C TRP A 207 1.27 -19.62 16.18
N MET A 208 1.09 -18.75 17.18
CA MET A 208 2.03 -17.65 17.46
C MET A 208 3.46 -18.15 17.71
N ARG A 209 3.64 -19.21 18.51
CA ARG A 209 4.96 -19.81 18.73
C ARG A 209 5.61 -20.27 17.42
N ALA A 210 4.85 -20.85 16.50
CA ALA A 210 5.37 -21.29 15.21
C ALA A 210 5.77 -20.11 14.29
N LEU A 211 5.02 -19.00 14.30
CA LEU A 211 5.37 -17.81 13.49
C LEU A 211 6.52 -16.97 14.07
N THR A 212 6.76 -17.05 15.39
CA THR A 212 7.68 -16.16 16.11
C THR A 212 9.10 -16.11 15.51
N PRO A 213 9.76 -17.24 15.16
CA PRO A 213 11.09 -17.19 14.58
C PRO A 213 11.17 -16.39 13.27
N LEU A 214 10.14 -16.48 12.42
CA LEU A 214 10.08 -15.71 11.18
C LEU A 214 9.81 -14.22 11.47
N ALA A 215 8.94 -13.91 12.43
CA ALA A 215 8.68 -12.52 12.85
C ALA A 215 9.95 -11.83 13.37
N GLU A 216 10.75 -12.52 14.19
CA GLU A 216 12.03 -12.02 14.70
C GLU A 216 13.06 -11.79 13.58
N LEU A 217 13.16 -12.73 12.63
CA LEU A 217 14.03 -12.58 11.45
C LEU A 217 13.62 -11.36 10.63
N LEU A 218 12.33 -11.22 10.32
CA LEU A 218 11.81 -10.10 9.54
C LEU A 218 11.98 -8.76 10.28
N ALA A 219 11.89 -8.74 11.62
CA ALA A 219 12.12 -7.53 12.40
C ALA A 219 13.57 -7.05 12.27
N LYS A 220 14.54 -7.98 12.44
CA LYS A 220 15.97 -7.70 12.23
C LYS A 220 16.25 -7.21 10.81
N ARG A 221 15.64 -7.86 9.81
CA ARG A 221 15.79 -7.47 8.39
C ARG A 221 15.16 -6.13 8.06
N THR A 222 14.02 -5.81 8.67
CA THR A 222 13.35 -4.52 8.51
C THR A 222 14.24 -3.41 9.05
N ILE A 223 14.80 -3.57 10.25
CA ILE A 223 15.76 -2.62 10.83
C ILE A 223 16.99 -2.45 9.91
N SER A 224 17.60 -3.56 9.50
CA SER A 224 18.77 -3.55 8.59
C SER A 224 18.45 -2.90 7.23
N TYR A 225 17.26 -3.13 6.69
CA TYR A 225 16.83 -2.54 5.43
C TYR A 225 16.63 -1.03 5.56
N LEU A 226 15.87 -0.58 6.56
CA LEU A 226 15.57 0.84 6.75
C LEU A 226 16.84 1.65 7.07
N ASN A 227 17.79 1.08 7.78
CA ASN A 227 19.09 1.72 8.04
C ASN A 227 19.96 1.88 6.77
N ARG A 228 19.75 1.05 5.74
CA ARG A 228 20.45 1.13 4.44
C ARG A 228 19.69 1.89 3.37
N LEU A 229 18.39 2.09 3.55
CA LEU A 229 17.54 2.75 2.57
C LEU A 229 17.76 4.27 2.62
N SER A 230 18.34 4.84 1.57
CA SER A 230 18.67 6.27 1.51
C SER A 230 17.45 7.16 1.32
N VAL A 231 16.45 6.71 0.56
CA VAL A 231 15.20 7.42 0.27
C VAL A 231 14.02 6.45 0.27
N PRO A 232 12.82 6.88 0.69
CA PRO A 232 11.65 6.00 0.67
C PRO A 232 11.18 5.71 -0.75
N LEU A 233 10.52 4.58 -0.94
CA LEU A 233 9.80 4.27 -2.18
C LEU A 233 8.36 4.77 -2.09
N ARG A 234 7.92 5.50 -3.13
CA ARG A 234 6.59 6.13 -3.24
C ARG A 234 5.74 5.55 -4.39
N ALA A 235 5.97 4.30 -4.79
CA ALA A 235 5.16 3.63 -5.81
C ALA A 235 3.73 3.39 -5.30
N GLY A 236 2.71 3.39 -6.16
CA GLY A 236 1.32 3.04 -5.78
C GLY A 236 1.04 1.53 -5.73
N THR A 237 2.10 0.73 -5.63
CA THR A 237 2.07 -0.74 -5.59
C THR A 237 3.01 -1.27 -4.48
N HIS A 238 3.33 -2.56 -4.49
CA HIS A 238 4.08 -3.31 -3.46
C HIS A 238 5.34 -2.60 -2.91
N GLY A 239 6.05 -1.82 -3.74
CA GLY A 239 7.26 -1.12 -3.29
C GLY A 239 7.02 -0.03 -2.24
N ASN A 240 5.79 0.44 -2.02
CA ASN A 240 5.49 1.61 -1.19
C ASN A 240 5.98 1.44 0.26
N THR A 241 6.95 2.25 0.65
CA THR A 241 7.54 2.16 2.00
C THR A 241 6.55 2.62 3.07
N ALA A 242 5.80 3.70 2.83
CA ALA A 242 4.86 4.23 3.82
C ALA A 242 3.75 3.23 4.15
N PHE A 243 3.20 2.57 3.13
CA PHE A 243 2.16 1.56 3.30
C PHE A 243 2.62 0.41 4.18
N SER A 244 3.77 -0.21 3.88
CA SER A 244 4.34 -1.28 4.71
C SER A 244 4.62 -0.82 6.14
N LEU A 245 5.17 0.39 6.31
CA LEU A 245 5.50 0.93 7.63
C LEU A 245 4.25 1.18 8.49
N ASN A 246 3.08 1.45 7.92
CA ASN A 246 1.84 1.53 8.70
C ASN A 246 1.52 0.20 9.40
N HIS A 247 1.69 -0.93 8.69
CA HIS A 247 1.47 -2.26 9.28
C HIS A 247 2.54 -2.60 10.32
N ILE A 248 3.81 -2.31 10.02
CA ILE A 248 4.94 -2.59 10.90
C ILE A 248 4.85 -1.74 12.17
N PHE A 249 4.42 -0.48 12.07
CA PHE A 249 4.20 0.40 13.22
C PHE A 249 3.19 -0.20 14.20
N ASP A 250 2.01 -0.59 13.70
CA ASP A 250 0.94 -1.13 14.54
C ASP A 250 1.37 -2.45 15.21
N TYR A 251 2.11 -3.32 14.50
CA TYR A 251 2.73 -4.50 15.08
C TYR A 251 3.74 -4.14 16.17
N ALA A 252 4.71 -3.27 15.87
CA ALA A 252 5.80 -2.95 16.78
C ALA A 252 5.28 -2.31 18.07
N SER A 253 4.30 -1.40 17.93
CA SER A 253 3.60 -0.79 19.05
C SER A 253 2.78 -1.81 19.83
N GLY A 254 1.95 -2.60 19.15
CA GLY A 254 1.04 -3.55 19.79
C GLY A 254 1.72 -4.74 20.45
N MET A 255 2.89 -5.14 19.96
CA MET A 255 3.71 -6.23 20.52
C MET A 255 4.78 -5.74 21.50
N GLY A 256 4.89 -4.43 21.74
CA GLY A 256 5.92 -3.87 22.61
C GLY A 256 7.36 -4.01 22.08
N ASN A 257 7.55 -4.18 20.76
CA ASN A 257 8.86 -4.24 20.14
C ASN A 257 9.46 -2.83 19.99
N LYS A 258 10.01 -2.31 21.08
CA LYS A 258 10.53 -0.94 21.18
C LYS A 258 11.60 -0.63 20.13
N VAL A 259 12.55 -1.54 19.91
CA VAL A 259 13.65 -1.34 18.95
C VAL A 259 13.12 -1.16 17.53
N LEU A 260 12.18 -2.02 17.09
CA LEU A 260 11.57 -1.88 15.77
C LEU A 260 10.72 -0.61 15.67
N LEU A 261 9.94 -0.30 16.71
CA LEU A 261 9.11 0.90 16.76
C LEU A 261 9.95 2.19 16.64
N ASP A 262 11.07 2.26 17.35
CA ASP A 262 11.98 3.40 17.32
C ASP A 262 12.59 3.60 15.92
N VAL A 263 13.03 2.51 15.29
CA VAL A 263 13.60 2.57 13.92
C VAL A 263 12.54 2.99 12.90
N VAL A 264 11.33 2.43 12.98
CA VAL A 264 10.21 2.79 12.09
C VAL A 264 9.83 4.27 12.27
N THR A 265 9.72 4.73 13.52
CA THR A 265 9.36 6.11 13.84
C THR A 265 10.44 7.09 13.37
N LYS A 266 11.71 6.78 13.66
CA LYS A 266 12.85 7.58 13.20
C LYS A 266 12.88 7.68 11.68
N LYS A 267 12.78 6.54 10.99
CA LYS A 267 12.88 6.50 9.52
C LYS A 267 11.69 7.14 8.82
N ALA A 268 10.48 7.00 9.34
CA ALA A 268 9.33 7.73 8.84
C ALA A 268 9.54 9.25 8.92
N ARG A 269 10.05 9.76 10.05
CA ARG A 269 10.35 11.19 10.21
C ARG A 269 11.48 11.67 9.29
N GLU A 270 12.56 10.89 9.15
CA GLU A 270 13.66 11.19 8.22
C GLU A 270 13.19 11.22 6.76
N PHE A 271 12.35 10.27 6.36
CA PHE A 271 11.91 10.12 4.98
C PHE A 271 10.84 11.11 4.54
N TYR A 272 9.91 11.44 5.44
CA TYR A 272 8.66 12.15 5.09
C TYR A 272 8.46 13.44 5.87
N GLY A 273 9.25 13.72 6.92
CA GLY A 273 9.05 14.88 7.78
C GLY A 273 9.23 16.24 7.08
N SER A 274 9.98 16.26 5.98
CA SER A 274 10.20 17.47 5.15
C SER A 274 9.42 17.45 3.83
N ASP A 275 8.56 16.45 3.61
CA ASP A 275 7.74 16.37 2.42
C ASP A 275 6.61 17.41 2.48
N ARG A 276 6.34 18.03 1.33
CA ARG A 276 5.31 19.06 1.13
C ARG A 276 4.76 18.92 -0.28
N ALA A 277 3.55 19.43 -0.50
CA ALA A 277 2.89 19.47 -1.82
C ALA A 277 2.97 18.12 -2.57
N CYS A 278 2.48 17.05 -1.93
CA CYS A 278 2.46 15.72 -2.51
C CYS A 278 1.79 15.74 -3.90
N PRO A 279 2.37 15.08 -4.93
CA PRO A 279 1.95 15.24 -6.32
C PRO A 279 0.67 14.45 -6.66
N VAL A 280 -0.43 14.77 -5.99
CA VAL A 280 -1.76 14.13 -6.17
C VAL A 280 -2.33 14.27 -7.59
N ALA A 281 -1.80 15.23 -8.38
CA ALA A 281 -2.18 15.43 -9.77
C ALA A 281 -1.84 14.24 -10.68
N TYR A 282 -0.84 13.42 -10.30
CA TYR A 282 -0.45 12.21 -11.03
C TYR A 282 -1.00 10.93 -10.40
N GLU A 283 -1.72 11.03 -9.28
CA GLU A 283 -2.33 9.87 -8.65
C GLU A 283 -3.79 9.66 -9.11
N PRO A 284 -4.18 8.40 -9.42
CA PRO A 284 -3.37 7.19 -9.41
C PRO A 284 -2.73 6.86 -10.77
N SER A 285 -1.71 6.00 -10.74
CA SER A 285 -1.28 5.22 -11.92
C SER A 285 -2.30 4.10 -12.22
N GLY A 286 -2.32 3.60 -13.46
CA GLY A 286 -3.37 2.69 -13.95
C GLY A 286 -3.46 1.32 -13.27
N GLU A 287 -2.47 0.92 -12.48
CA GLU A 287 -2.40 -0.38 -11.79
C GLU A 287 -2.16 -0.20 -10.27
N ASP A 288 -2.40 1.00 -9.74
CA ASP A 288 -2.20 1.27 -8.32
C ASP A 288 -3.26 0.56 -7.47
N PHE A 289 -2.84 0.04 -6.32
CA PHE A 289 -3.71 -0.37 -5.21
C PHE A 289 -3.39 0.35 -3.90
N ILE A 290 -2.41 1.26 -3.94
CA ILE A 290 -2.00 2.13 -2.84
C ILE A 290 -1.95 3.55 -3.39
N SER A 291 -2.50 4.51 -2.65
CA SER A 291 -2.22 5.93 -2.86
C SER A 291 -0.97 6.31 -2.07
N PRO A 292 0.17 6.63 -2.73
CA PRO A 292 1.38 7.06 -2.05
C PRO A 292 1.16 8.22 -1.08
N CYS A 293 0.50 9.29 -1.53
CA CYS A 293 0.23 10.47 -0.71
C CYS A 293 -0.60 10.13 0.54
N LEU A 294 -1.67 9.34 0.41
CA LEU A 294 -2.51 9.00 1.56
C LEU A 294 -1.88 7.97 2.48
N ALA A 295 -1.09 7.03 1.95
CA ALA A 295 -0.33 6.08 2.77
C ALA A 295 0.72 6.80 3.63
N GLU A 296 1.40 7.79 3.06
CA GLU A 296 2.35 8.65 3.76
C GLU A 296 1.67 9.47 4.85
N ALA A 297 0.58 10.17 4.52
CA ALA A 297 -0.18 10.94 5.52
C ALA A 297 -0.71 10.05 6.66
N ALA A 298 -1.19 8.84 6.34
CA ALA A 298 -1.63 7.87 7.34
C ALA A 298 -0.47 7.41 8.25
N LEU A 299 0.75 7.23 7.72
CA LEU A 299 1.93 6.90 8.53
C LEU A 299 2.33 8.08 9.41
N MET A 300 2.41 9.28 8.84
CA MET A 300 2.81 10.49 9.55
C MET A 300 1.84 10.84 10.69
N SER A 301 0.55 10.50 10.55
CA SER A 301 -0.44 10.61 11.62
C SER A 301 -0.19 9.67 12.83
N ARG A 302 0.67 8.66 12.68
CA ARG A 302 1.06 7.74 13.76
C ARG A 302 2.35 8.17 14.43
N VAL A 303 3.30 8.69 13.65
CA VAL A 303 4.67 8.96 14.12
C VAL A 303 4.87 10.38 14.64
N LEU A 304 4.02 11.33 14.27
CA LEU A 304 4.08 12.70 14.77
C LEU A 304 3.08 12.91 15.93
N PRO A 305 3.44 13.74 16.93
CA PRO A 305 2.45 14.29 17.86
C PRO A 305 1.34 15.02 17.10
N LYS A 306 0.12 15.04 17.65
CA LYS A 306 -1.09 15.51 16.96
C LYS A 306 -0.95 16.91 16.38
N GLU A 307 -0.42 17.86 17.15
CA GLU A 307 -0.26 19.26 16.76
C GLU A 307 0.77 19.39 15.62
N ALA A 308 1.89 18.67 15.73
CA ALA A 308 2.92 18.62 14.70
C ALA A 308 2.41 17.97 13.42
N PHE A 309 1.59 16.92 13.53
CA PHE A 309 0.95 16.27 12.39
C PHE A 309 0.03 17.24 11.65
N VAL A 310 -0.87 17.94 12.35
CA VAL A 310 -1.80 18.89 11.70
C VAL A 310 -1.03 20.00 10.96
N LYS A 311 0.05 20.52 11.55
CA LYS A 311 0.91 21.51 10.89
C LYS A 311 1.58 20.96 9.63
N TRP A 312 2.20 19.78 9.72
CA TRP A 312 2.84 19.11 8.58
C TRP A 312 1.82 18.81 7.47
N PHE A 313 0.67 18.24 7.85
CA PHE A 313 -0.40 17.81 6.94
C PHE A 313 -0.96 18.97 6.11
N ASN A 314 -1.12 20.15 6.73
CA ASN A 314 -1.57 21.37 6.05
C ASN A 314 -0.62 21.87 4.95
N THR A 315 0.65 21.45 4.97
CA THR A 315 1.64 21.75 3.91
C THR A 315 1.83 20.61 2.91
N PHE A 316 1.36 19.41 3.27
CA PHE A 316 1.62 18.19 2.54
C PHE A 316 0.56 17.86 1.49
N LEU A 317 -0.73 17.86 1.85
CA LEU A 317 -1.83 17.62 0.90
C LEU A 317 -2.53 18.94 0.54
N PRO A 318 -3.04 19.07 -0.71
CA PRO A 318 -4.02 20.09 -1.02
C PRO A 318 -5.25 19.96 -0.12
N LYS A 319 -5.96 21.07 0.09
CA LYS A 319 -7.19 21.05 0.89
C LYS A 319 -8.21 20.08 0.28
N PRO A 320 -8.92 19.29 1.10
CA PRO A 320 -9.76 18.22 0.59
C PRO A 320 -10.97 18.69 -0.20
N TRP A 321 -11.27 20.01 -0.24
CA TRP A 321 -12.30 20.63 -1.09
C TRP A 321 -11.74 21.30 -2.36
N SER A 322 -10.42 21.48 -2.49
CA SER A 322 -9.83 22.17 -3.65
C SER A 322 -9.91 21.34 -4.92
N GLU A 323 -9.84 21.95 -6.11
CA GLU A 323 -9.89 21.18 -7.37
C GLU A 323 -8.66 20.27 -7.50
N ALA A 324 -7.50 20.72 -6.99
CA ALA A 324 -6.28 19.91 -6.96
C ALA A 324 -6.43 18.57 -6.22
N PHE A 325 -7.40 18.43 -5.30
CA PHE A 325 -7.65 17.18 -4.57
C PHE A 325 -8.72 16.28 -5.22
N ARG A 326 -9.26 16.65 -6.39
CA ARG A 326 -10.38 15.95 -7.02
C ARG A 326 -10.10 14.46 -7.29
N THR A 327 -8.92 14.12 -7.78
CA THR A 327 -8.52 12.72 -8.10
C THR A 327 -8.48 11.82 -6.86
N MET A 328 -8.37 12.42 -5.67
CA MET A 328 -8.36 11.72 -4.38
C MET A 328 -9.76 11.56 -3.80
N ARG A 329 -10.70 12.47 -4.14
CA ARG A 329 -12.12 12.39 -3.75
C ARG A 329 -12.89 11.36 -4.57
N THR A 330 -12.64 11.31 -5.87
CA THR A 330 -13.40 10.48 -6.81
C THR A 330 -12.72 9.12 -7.01
N PRO A 331 -13.44 8.00 -6.85
CA PRO A 331 -12.91 6.68 -7.19
C PRO A 331 -12.52 6.58 -8.66
N THR A 332 -11.44 5.85 -8.93
CA THR A 332 -10.93 5.69 -10.29
C THR A 332 -11.75 4.64 -11.04
N PRO A 333 -12.23 4.93 -12.27
CA PRO A 333 -12.93 3.94 -13.08
C PRO A 333 -12.06 2.72 -13.38
N VAL A 334 -12.59 1.53 -13.13
CA VAL A 334 -11.92 0.26 -13.44
C VAL A 334 -12.47 -0.28 -14.75
N LYS A 335 -11.69 -0.13 -15.83
CA LYS A 335 -12.14 -0.48 -17.18
C LYS A 335 -12.21 -1.98 -17.44
N ASP A 336 -11.31 -2.74 -16.83
CA ASP A 336 -11.34 -4.20 -16.85
C ASP A 336 -11.23 -4.71 -15.40
N LEU A 337 -12.34 -5.25 -14.90
CA LEU A 337 -12.43 -5.75 -13.53
C LEU A 337 -11.69 -7.09 -13.35
N LYS A 338 -11.47 -7.84 -14.43
CA LYS A 338 -10.92 -9.20 -14.40
C LYS A 338 -9.42 -9.23 -14.71
N ASP A 339 -8.88 -8.18 -15.33
CA ASP A 339 -7.44 -8.05 -15.50
C ASP A 339 -6.75 -7.97 -14.12
N PRO A 340 -5.73 -8.81 -13.86
CA PRO A 340 -5.12 -8.95 -12.54
C PRO A 340 -4.35 -7.70 -12.08
N ARG A 341 -4.05 -6.75 -12.97
CA ARG A 341 -3.36 -5.51 -12.63
C ARG A 341 -4.27 -4.29 -12.69
N ILE A 342 -5.13 -4.16 -13.69
CA ILE A 342 -6.12 -3.07 -13.74
C ILE A 342 -7.11 -3.21 -12.58
N GLY A 343 -7.47 -4.45 -12.21
CA GLY A 343 -8.29 -4.75 -11.04
C GLY A 343 -7.71 -4.27 -9.71
N HIS A 344 -6.42 -3.94 -9.63
CA HIS A 344 -5.79 -3.30 -8.45
C HIS A 344 -6.51 -2.01 -8.02
N LEU A 345 -7.11 -1.28 -8.97
CA LEU A 345 -7.84 -0.05 -8.69
C LEU A 345 -9.07 -0.28 -7.77
N ILE A 346 -9.60 -1.50 -7.70
CA ILE A 346 -10.61 -1.89 -6.70
C ILE A 346 -10.00 -1.83 -5.30
N GLY A 347 -8.79 -2.38 -5.13
CA GLY A 347 -8.04 -2.34 -3.88
C GLY A 347 -7.57 -0.92 -3.52
N LEU A 348 -7.25 -0.09 -4.51
CA LEU A 348 -6.98 1.33 -4.30
C LEU A 348 -8.15 2.02 -3.61
N SER A 349 -9.38 1.70 -3.99
CA SER A 349 -10.57 2.26 -3.35
C SER A 349 -10.60 1.89 -1.86
N PHE A 350 -10.37 0.62 -1.50
CA PHE A 350 -10.28 0.24 -0.09
C PHE A 350 -9.10 0.89 0.65
N GLN A 351 -7.94 1.02 0.02
CA GLN A 351 -6.77 1.64 0.63
C GLN A 351 -6.97 3.14 0.87
N ARG A 352 -7.53 3.87 -0.12
CA ARG A 352 -7.89 5.28 0.00
C ARG A 352 -8.95 5.49 1.07
N ALA A 353 -9.95 4.61 1.12
CA ALA A 353 -10.98 4.63 2.15
C ALA A 353 -10.38 4.48 3.55
N TRP A 354 -9.45 3.55 3.74
CA TRP A 354 -8.80 3.31 5.03
C TRP A 354 -7.96 4.51 5.46
N ALA A 355 -7.16 5.06 4.55
CA ALA A 355 -6.33 6.22 4.85
C ALA A 355 -7.18 7.45 5.15
N ALA A 356 -8.24 7.71 4.37
CA ALA A 356 -9.17 8.81 4.62
C ALA A 356 -9.91 8.65 5.96
N ALA A 357 -10.37 7.44 6.31
CA ALA A 357 -11.00 7.17 7.61
C ALA A 357 -10.03 7.37 8.79
N ARG A 358 -8.74 7.08 8.58
CA ARG A 358 -7.69 7.40 9.57
C ARG A 358 -7.51 8.90 9.71
N LEU A 359 -7.38 9.63 8.60
CA LEU A 359 -7.22 11.09 8.60
C LEU A 359 -8.40 11.80 9.28
N ALA A 360 -9.62 11.38 8.97
CA ALA A 360 -10.84 11.90 9.61
C ALA A 360 -10.81 11.79 11.14
N ARG A 361 -10.23 10.71 11.70
CA ARG A 361 -10.15 10.47 13.15
C ARG A 361 -9.05 11.26 13.86
N VAL A 362 -7.96 11.61 13.17
CA VAL A 362 -6.82 12.31 13.78
C VAL A 362 -6.94 13.83 13.68
N LEU A 363 -7.67 14.32 12.67
CA LEU A 363 -7.98 15.73 12.52
C LEU A 363 -8.99 16.19 13.60
N PRO A 364 -9.07 17.49 13.90
CA PRO A 364 -10.09 18.01 14.81
C PRO A 364 -11.50 17.61 14.35
N ALA A 365 -12.29 16.98 15.23
CA ALA A 365 -13.55 16.34 14.87
C ALA A 365 -14.56 17.29 14.21
N ASP A 366 -14.59 18.56 14.65
CA ASP A 366 -15.50 19.57 14.12
C ASP A 366 -15.01 20.25 12.84
N SER A 367 -13.76 19.96 12.42
CA SER A 367 -13.20 20.57 11.21
C SER A 367 -13.91 20.10 9.94
N PRO A 368 -14.08 20.99 8.94
CA PRO A 368 -14.63 20.59 7.64
C PRO A 368 -13.75 19.54 6.95
N GLU A 369 -12.43 19.57 7.15
CA GLU A 369 -11.52 18.54 6.65
C GLU A 369 -11.87 17.15 7.22
N ALA A 370 -12.06 17.02 8.54
CA ALA A 370 -12.38 15.73 9.16
C ALA A 370 -13.68 15.14 8.61
N LYS A 371 -14.74 15.96 8.51
CA LYS A 371 -16.04 15.56 7.95
C LYS A 371 -15.92 15.16 6.48
N LEU A 372 -15.16 15.90 5.69
CA LEU A 372 -14.98 15.61 4.26
C LEU A 372 -14.13 14.34 4.04
N TYR A 373 -13.07 14.11 4.83
CA TYR A 373 -12.33 12.84 4.79
C TYR A 373 -13.20 11.64 5.18
N ALA A 374 -14.12 11.79 6.13
CA ALA A 374 -15.08 10.74 6.46
C ALA A 374 -16.01 10.42 5.28
N ALA A 375 -16.53 11.45 4.58
CA ALA A 375 -17.35 11.28 3.38
C ALA A 375 -16.57 10.61 2.23
N ILE A 376 -15.33 11.05 1.97
CA ILE A 376 -14.42 10.44 0.99
C ILE A 376 -14.18 8.96 1.33
N ALA A 377 -13.96 8.65 2.61
CA ALA A 377 -13.76 7.28 3.05
C ALA A 377 -14.97 6.41 2.72
N ASN A 378 -16.19 6.88 3.02
CA ASN A 378 -17.41 6.17 2.69
C ASN A 378 -17.61 6.01 1.17
N ARG A 379 -17.30 7.03 0.37
CA ARG A 379 -17.39 6.97 -1.11
C ARG A 379 -16.53 5.86 -1.68
N HIS A 380 -15.24 5.84 -1.34
CA HIS A 380 -14.30 4.83 -1.84
C HIS A 380 -14.62 3.43 -1.30
N CYS A 381 -15.07 3.34 -0.05
CA CYS A 381 -15.55 2.07 0.52
C CYS A 381 -16.68 1.49 -0.33
N ALA A 382 -17.71 2.29 -0.61
CA ALA A 382 -18.89 1.85 -1.37
C ALA A 382 -18.51 1.42 -2.78
N GLU A 383 -17.61 2.17 -3.43
CA GLU A 383 -17.08 1.81 -4.75
C GLU A 383 -16.40 0.44 -4.73
N GLY A 384 -15.47 0.21 -3.79
CA GLY A 384 -14.75 -1.05 -3.67
C GLY A 384 -15.69 -2.25 -3.51
N PHE A 385 -16.70 -2.14 -2.63
CA PHE A 385 -17.67 -3.22 -2.43
C PHE A 385 -18.61 -3.42 -3.63
N SER A 386 -18.91 -2.38 -4.42
CA SER A 386 -19.73 -2.53 -5.63
C SER A 386 -19.05 -3.34 -6.75
N GLN A 387 -17.72 -3.51 -6.66
CA GLN A 387 -16.88 -4.12 -7.69
C GLN A 387 -16.18 -5.41 -7.24
N ILE A 388 -15.93 -5.62 -5.93
CA ILE A 388 -15.09 -6.73 -5.43
C ILE A 388 -15.50 -8.10 -5.96
N ASP A 389 -16.80 -8.41 -6.01
CA ASP A 389 -17.30 -9.72 -6.46
C ASP A 389 -17.16 -9.93 -7.98
N LYS A 390 -16.97 -8.86 -8.74
CA LYS A 390 -16.81 -8.89 -10.20
C LYS A 390 -15.36 -9.09 -10.64
N SER A 391 -14.42 -9.07 -9.70
CA SER A 391 -12.97 -9.08 -9.97
C SER A 391 -12.38 -10.45 -10.37
N GLY A 392 -13.16 -11.52 -10.22
CA GLY A 392 -12.67 -12.88 -10.45
C GLY A 392 -11.48 -13.27 -9.54
N TYR A 393 -10.69 -14.27 -9.94
CA TYR A 393 -9.55 -14.71 -9.11
C TYR A 393 -8.50 -13.61 -8.92
N GLY A 394 -8.24 -12.78 -9.95
CA GLY A 394 -7.22 -11.72 -9.92
C GLY A 394 -7.39 -10.69 -8.79
N GLY A 395 -8.63 -10.43 -8.36
CA GLY A 395 -8.90 -9.58 -7.19
C GLY A 395 -9.26 -10.36 -5.92
N THR A 396 -10.03 -11.44 -6.02
CA THR A 396 -10.63 -12.09 -4.85
C THR A 396 -9.63 -12.69 -3.84
N HIS A 397 -8.41 -13.04 -4.25
CA HIS A 397 -7.41 -13.65 -3.36
C HIS A 397 -6.80 -12.66 -2.33
N TRP A 398 -6.90 -11.35 -2.55
CA TRP A 398 -6.30 -10.35 -1.67
C TRP A 398 -7.24 -9.19 -1.30
N LEU A 399 -8.19 -8.80 -2.17
CA LEU A 399 -9.10 -7.66 -1.93
C LEU A 399 -9.89 -7.79 -0.62
N ALA A 400 -10.27 -9.02 -0.25
CA ALA A 400 -10.97 -9.30 1.00
C ALA A 400 -10.19 -8.80 2.23
N SER A 401 -8.85 -8.91 2.21
CA SER A 401 -8.01 -8.44 3.30
C SER A 401 -8.04 -6.92 3.45
N PHE A 402 -8.05 -6.17 2.35
CA PHE A 402 -8.16 -4.70 2.37
C PHE A 402 -9.54 -4.26 2.84
N ALA A 403 -10.60 -4.91 2.34
CA ALA A 403 -11.98 -4.64 2.75
C ALA A 403 -12.20 -4.93 4.25
N ILE A 404 -11.73 -6.09 4.73
CA ILE A 404 -11.78 -6.47 6.15
C ILE A 404 -10.94 -5.51 6.98
N TYR A 405 -9.74 -5.17 6.54
CA TYR A 405 -8.88 -4.23 7.26
C TYR A 405 -9.55 -2.86 7.38
N LEU A 406 -10.13 -2.32 6.31
CA LEU A 406 -10.91 -1.08 6.34
C LEU A 406 -12.06 -1.14 7.34
N THR A 407 -12.96 -2.12 7.18
CA THR A 407 -14.25 -2.19 7.88
C THR A 407 -14.17 -2.64 9.33
N THR A 408 -12.97 -3.00 9.79
CA THR A 408 -12.76 -3.49 11.16
C THR A 408 -11.68 -2.73 11.92
N THR A 409 -10.93 -1.83 11.27
CA THR A 409 -9.92 -1.02 11.94
C THR A 409 -10.62 0.09 12.74
N ARG A 410 -10.42 0.09 14.06
CA ARG A 410 -10.97 1.09 14.97
C ARG A 410 -10.09 2.30 15.12
#